data_AF-A2SKC3-F1
#
_entry.id   AF-A2SKC3-F1
#
_cell.length_a   1.000
_cell.length_b   1.000
_cell.length_c   1.000
_cell.angle_alpha   90.00
_cell.angle_beta   90.00
_cell.angle_gamma   90.00
#
_symmetry.space_group_name_H-M   'P 1'
#
loop_
_entity.id
_entity.type
_entity.pdbx_description
1 polymer ?
#
loop_
_entity_poly.entity_id
_entity_poly.type
_entity_poly.pdbx_seq_one_letter_code
_entity_poly.pdbx_strand_id
1 'polypeptide(L)'
;MGRVRHLPARRQPGQRDPRRAAQRPGRPAPACAALAGRGPQRWGVGAVGAPHRRARAGGAPAALHQPRQRQLVFRAQARGLAGGLRTTRTDPYLLMATSRKPKSPTLAPATMSEFDGVRYLHLGTPWVQGAMRIAKPQKIELEYVQRMMAWMLLSDRLHGAAVEKDPDGEPPHAVQLGLGAAAITRFCHKKLRWRTTAVEINPSVIGVCRMWFKLPADDARLAVIEADAGAYAADAAHAGQADALCVDLYDHDAAAPVLDDEAFYRGCRALLAEGGVMSVNLFGRDVSFDRSARRIAAVFGADRILMLKPTREGNTILLAWRGSDRPGREELERRAAAIEAKFDLPARKWLKLLQNLPERLPTAA
;
A
#
# COMPACT_ATOMS: atom_id res chain seq x y z
N MET A 1 68.59 -9.75 59.14
CA MET A 1 67.23 -10.12 59.58
C MET A 1 66.36 -10.20 58.33
N GLY A 2 65.57 -11.21 57.98
CA GLY A 2 65.19 -12.52 58.52
C GLY A 2 64.27 -13.15 57.45
N ARG A 3 64.39 -14.46 57.23
CA ARG A 3 63.72 -15.28 56.18
C ARG A 3 62.21 -15.46 56.44
N VAL A 4 61.48 -16.00 55.43
CA VAL A 4 60.47 -17.12 55.44
C VAL A 4 59.56 -16.92 54.20
N ARG A 5 59.65 -17.68 53.08
CA ARG A 5 59.35 -19.09 52.73
C ARG A 5 57.97 -19.30 52.06
N HIS A 6 58.02 -20.00 50.92
CA HIS A 6 56.96 -20.42 49.97
C HIS A 6 56.01 -21.54 50.45
N LEU A 7 54.83 -21.64 49.79
CA LEU A 7 54.24 -22.80 49.05
C LEU A 7 52.68 -22.77 49.10
N PRO A 8 51.91 -23.54 48.29
CA PRO A 8 52.05 -23.93 46.88
C PRO A 8 50.75 -23.76 46.02
N ALA A 9 50.86 -24.12 44.74
CA ALA A 9 49.85 -24.11 43.69
C ALA A 9 48.67 -25.10 43.86
N ARG A 10 47.54 -24.82 43.18
CA ARG A 10 46.54 -25.83 42.76
C ARG A 10 46.48 -25.95 41.23
N ARG A 11 46.53 -27.19 40.75
CA ARG A 11 46.42 -27.64 39.35
C ARG A 11 44.98 -28.05 39.00
N GLN A 12 44.56 -27.69 37.78
CA GLN A 12 43.83 -28.48 36.74
C GLN A 12 42.43 -29.05 37.07
N PRO A 13 41.66 -29.68 36.11
CA PRO A 13 41.79 -29.79 34.64
C PRO A 13 40.49 -29.58 33.82
N GLY A 14 40.60 -29.52 32.48
CA GLY A 14 39.83 -30.46 31.64
C GLY A 14 38.87 -29.92 30.57
N GLN A 15 39.40 -29.31 29.52
CA GLN A 15 38.79 -29.43 28.18
C GLN A 15 38.88 -30.90 27.72
N ARG A 16 37.81 -31.42 27.09
CA ARG A 16 37.87 -32.63 26.26
C ARG A 16 37.12 -32.44 24.95
N ASP A 17 37.86 -32.75 23.90
CA ASP A 17 37.56 -32.79 22.46
C ASP A 17 36.68 -34.02 22.10
N PRO A 18 35.92 -34.00 20.97
CA PRO A 18 34.95 -35.01 20.61
C PRO A 18 35.55 -36.09 19.72
N ARG A 19 35.31 -37.37 20.05
CA ARG A 19 35.21 -38.54 19.13
C ARG A 19 35.22 -39.84 19.97
N ARG A 20 34.45 -40.83 19.50
CA ARG A 20 34.20 -42.21 20.02
C ARG A 20 33.09 -42.30 21.08
N ALA A 21 32.18 -43.26 21.05
CA ALA A 21 31.91 -44.39 20.16
C ALA A 21 30.46 -44.89 20.42
N ALA A 22 29.96 -45.69 19.50
CA ALA A 22 28.59 -46.14 19.36
C ALA A 22 28.20 -47.36 20.23
N GLN A 23 26.86 -47.58 20.28
CA GLN A 23 26.09 -48.86 20.26
C GLN A 23 25.25 -49.27 21.51
N ARG A 24 23.91 -49.15 21.31
CA ARG A 24 22.77 -50.09 21.63
C ARG A 24 22.23 -50.21 23.09
N PRO A 25 20.99 -50.73 23.34
CA PRO A 25 19.73 -50.76 22.55
C PRO A 25 18.39 -50.53 23.36
N GLY A 26 17.26 -50.26 22.64
CA GLY A 26 15.84 -50.55 23.00
C GLY A 26 15.17 -49.69 24.10
N ARG A 27 13.88 -49.31 24.11
CA ARG A 27 12.61 -49.78 23.49
C ARG A 27 11.50 -48.69 23.79
N PRO A 28 10.21 -48.88 23.45
CA PRO A 28 9.50 -48.49 22.22
C PRO A 28 8.58 -47.23 22.35
N ALA A 29 8.11 -46.71 21.22
CA ALA A 29 6.98 -45.77 21.11
C ALA A 29 5.69 -46.52 20.69
N PRO A 30 4.48 -46.07 21.09
CA PRO A 30 3.24 -46.73 20.73
C PRO A 30 2.73 -46.29 19.35
N ALA A 31 2.14 -47.25 18.66
CA ALA A 31 1.43 -47.10 17.40
C ALA A 31 -0.04 -46.67 17.63
N CYS A 32 -0.60 -45.93 16.68
CA CYS A 32 -2.01 -46.06 16.31
C CYS A 32 -2.16 -45.96 14.79
N ALA A 33 -3.02 -46.84 14.28
CA ALA A 33 -3.11 -47.27 12.89
C ALA A 33 -4.22 -46.58 12.10
N ALA A 34 -4.22 -46.95 10.82
CA ALA A 34 -5.33 -47.05 9.86
C ALA A 34 -5.42 -45.93 8.81
N LEU A 35 -5.70 -46.19 7.53
CA LEU A 35 -5.80 -47.41 6.73
C LEU A 35 -5.76 -47.03 5.23
N ALA A 36 -5.47 -48.02 4.40
CA ALA A 36 -5.18 -48.02 2.96
C ALA A 36 -6.23 -47.41 1.98
N GLY A 37 -5.78 -47.09 0.75
CA GLY A 37 -6.69 -46.97 -0.40
C GLY A 37 -6.16 -46.50 -1.77
N ARG A 38 -5.46 -47.40 -2.51
CA ARG A 38 -5.50 -47.62 -3.99
C ARG A 38 -5.05 -46.55 -5.01
N GLY A 39 -3.94 -46.85 -5.72
CA GLY A 39 -3.89 -47.08 -7.19
C GLY A 39 -3.81 -45.89 -8.18
N PRO A 40 -2.87 -45.87 -9.17
CA PRO A 40 -2.71 -44.77 -10.13
C PRO A 40 -3.40 -45.05 -11.49
N GLN A 41 -3.86 -44.00 -12.18
CA GLN A 41 -4.30 -44.07 -13.58
C GLN A 41 -3.57 -43.06 -14.46
N ARG A 42 -2.99 -43.59 -15.55
CA ARG A 42 -2.43 -42.90 -16.72
C ARG A 42 -3.55 -42.53 -17.70
N TRP A 43 -3.45 -41.38 -18.35
CA TRP A 43 -3.91 -41.04 -19.71
C TRP A 43 -2.99 -39.89 -20.18
N GLY A 44 -2.48 -39.75 -21.40
CA GLY A 44 -2.83 -40.26 -22.73
C GLY A 44 -2.60 -39.10 -23.70
N VAL A 45 -1.75 -39.28 -24.71
CA VAL A 45 -1.34 -38.27 -25.71
C VAL A 45 -2.45 -38.12 -26.77
N GLY A 46 -2.71 -36.90 -27.25
CA GLY A 46 -3.59 -36.66 -28.40
C GLY A 46 -3.45 -35.23 -28.92
N ALA A 47 -3.00 -35.11 -30.16
CA ALA A 47 -2.71 -33.86 -30.87
C ALA A 47 -3.84 -33.44 -31.83
N VAL A 48 -3.69 -32.22 -32.35
CA VAL A 48 -4.24 -31.64 -33.61
C VAL A 48 -5.58 -30.91 -33.55
N GLY A 49 -5.56 -29.64 -34.00
CA GLY A 49 -6.73 -28.98 -34.61
C GLY A 49 -6.96 -27.51 -34.26
N ALA A 50 -6.20 -26.59 -34.87
CA ALA A 50 -6.68 -25.22 -35.08
C ALA A 50 -7.72 -25.23 -36.21
N PRO A 51 -8.73 -24.34 -36.19
CA PRO A 51 -8.59 -23.17 -37.04
C PRO A 51 -9.11 -21.85 -36.42
N HIS A 52 -8.54 -20.77 -36.94
CA HIS A 52 -8.90 -19.38 -36.71
C HIS A 52 -10.42 -19.11 -36.76
N ARG A 53 -10.94 -18.44 -35.73
CA ARG A 53 -12.10 -17.55 -35.84
C ARG A 53 -11.84 -16.23 -35.11
N ARG A 54 -12.13 -15.15 -35.84
CA ARG A 54 -12.00 -13.73 -35.50
C ARG A 54 -12.40 -13.42 -34.06
N ALA A 55 -11.50 -12.79 -33.30
CA ALA A 55 -11.81 -12.16 -32.03
C ALA A 55 -12.76 -10.98 -32.29
N ARG A 56 -14.02 -11.11 -31.86
CA ARG A 56 -14.93 -9.96 -31.74
C ARG A 56 -14.46 -9.11 -30.55
N ALA A 57 -14.30 -7.82 -30.82
CA ALA A 57 -14.16 -6.77 -29.82
C ALA A 57 -15.39 -6.71 -28.89
N GLY A 58 -15.18 -6.26 -27.65
CA GLY A 58 -16.23 -5.82 -26.75
C GLY A 58 -16.75 -6.88 -25.78
N GLY A 59 -15.98 -7.17 -24.73
CA GLY A 59 -16.48 -7.81 -23.52
C GLY A 59 -16.16 -6.92 -22.32
N ALA A 60 -17.18 -6.34 -21.70
CA ALA A 60 -17.09 -5.43 -20.56
C ALA A 60 -16.23 -6.01 -19.41
N PRO A 61 -15.39 -5.21 -18.73
CA PRO A 61 -14.79 -5.64 -17.47
C PRO A 61 -15.72 -5.34 -16.29
N ALA A 62 -15.59 -6.15 -15.24
CA ALA A 62 -16.58 -6.32 -14.17
C ALA A 62 -16.75 -5.08 -13.28
N ALA A 63 -17.86 -4.38 -13.46
CA ALA A 63 -18.59 -3.75 -12.37
C ALA A 63 -19.19 -4.87 -11.50
N LEU A 64 -18.83 -4.96 -10.23
CA LEU A 64 -19.57 -5.77 -9.27
C LEU A 64 -20.86 -5.01 -8.91
N HIS A 65 -21.84 -5.02 -9.82
CA HIS A 65 -23.21 -4.70 -9.48
C HIS A 65 -23.79 -5.90 -8.72
N GLN A 66 -23.89 -5.80 -7.39
CA GLN A 66 -24.54 -6.82 -6.57
C GLN A 66 -25.96 -6.36 -6.22
N PRO A 67 -27.00 -6.94 -6.85
CA PRO A 67 -28.37 -6.57 -6.53
C PRO A 67 -28.71 -7.07 -5.11
N ARG A 68 -29.30 -6.19 -4.28
CA ARG A 68 -29.74 -6.36 -2.87
C ARG A 68 -28.85 -5.74 -1.77
N GLN A 69 -28.26 -4.56 -1.99
CA GLN A 69 -27.60 -3.81 -0.92
C GLN A 69 -28.53 -2.78 -0.24
N ARG A 70 -28.46 -2.68 1.08
CA ARG A 70 -28.97 -1.53 1.83
C ARG A 70 -27.91 -0.42 1.75
N GLN A 71 -28.16 0.62 0.96
CA GLN A 71 -27.34 1.83 0.97
C GLN A 71 -27.70 2.68 2.18
N LEU A 72 -26.73 2.99 3.02
CA LEU A 72 -26.85 4.01 4.06
C LEU A 72 -26.19 5.29 3.55
N VAL A 73 -27.00 6.30 3.23
CA VAL A 73 -26.55 7.62 2.79
C VAL A 73 -26.63 8.58 3.97
N PHE A 74 -25.49 9.13 4.39
CA PHE A 74 -25.44 10.14 5.46
C PHE A 74 -25.17 11.52 4.87
N ARG A 75 -25.96 12.52 5.29
CA ARG A 75 -25.68 13.94 5.03
C ARG A 75 -25.03 14.53 6.27
N ALA A 76 -23.83 15.10 6.14
CA ALA A 76 -23.20 15.86 7.21
C ALA A 76 -24.02 17.14 7.49
N GLN A 77 -24.40 17.36 8.75
CA GLN A 77 -24.97 18.65 9.19
C GLN A 77 -23.84 19.53 9.72
N ALA A 78 -23.52 20.60 9.00
CA ALA A 78 -22.68 21.68 9.51
C ALA A 78 -23.57 22.62 10.34
N ARG A 79 -23.37 22.68 11.67
CA ARG A 79 -23.96 23.72 12.52
C ARG A 79 -22.95 24.84 12.71
N GLY A 80 -23.20 25.98 12.06
CA GLY A 80 -22.48 27.22 12.28
C GLY A 80 -23.04 27.98 13.48
N LEU A 81 -22.14 28.47 14.34
CA LEU A 81 -22.42 29.51 15.33
C LEU A 81 -21.81 30.81 14.82
N ALA A 82 -22.64 31.78 14.45
CA ALA A 82 -22.22 33.15 14.19
C ALA A 82 -23.07 34.08 15.07
N GLY A 83 -22.45 34.57 16.16
CA GLY A 83 -22.99 35.64 16.98
C GLY A 83 -22.81 36.98 16.26
N GLY A 84 -23.89 37.76 16.20
CA GLY A 84 -23.90 39.06 15.55
C GLY A 84 -23.42 40.19 16.45
N LEU A 85 -22.95 41.27 15.82
CA LEU A 85 -23.06 42.62 16.36
C LEU A 85 -23.38 43.57 15.19
N ARG A 86 -24.43 44.39 15.36
CA ARG A 86 -24.82 45.49 14.46
C ARG A 86 -23.98 46.73 14.76
N THR A 87 -23.56 47.46 13.73
CA THR A 87 -23.57 48.94 13.74
C THR A 87 -23.87 49.48 12.34
N THR A 88 -24.29 50.74 12.31
CA THR A 88 -25.12 51.43 11.32
C THR A 88 -24.32 52.22 10.27
N ARG A 89 -24.98 52.44 9.12
CA ARG A 89 -25.12 53.71 8.37
C ARG A 89 -24.76 53.58 6.88
N THR A 90 -25.74 53.99 6.07
CA THR A 90 -25.86 53.93 4.61
C THR A 90 -25.02 54.99 3.90
N ASP A 91 -24.37 54.61 2.80
CA ASP A 91 -23.91 55.50 1.74
C ASP A 91 -24.10 54.79 0.37
N PRO A 92 -24.87 55.34 -0.60
CA PRO A 92 -25.37 54.57 -1.75
C PRO A 92 -24.56 54.67 -3.06
N TYR A 93 -23.25 54.95 -3.04
CA TYR A 93 -22.43 54.94 -4.26
C TYR A 93 -21.00 54.43 -4.03
N LEU A 94 -20.84 53.10 -3.93
CA LEU A 94 -19.58 52.44 -4.25
C LEU A 94 -19.88 51.06 -4.83
N LEU A 95 -19.94 50.97 -6.16
CA LEU A 95 -20.04 49.72 -6.90
C LEU A 95 -18.69 48.98 -6.78
N MET A 96 -18.40 48.40 -5.62
CA MET A 96 -17.29 47.46 -5.49
C MET A 96 -17.69 46.18 -6.20
N ALA A 97 -16.95 45.86 -7.26
CA ALA A 97 -16.98 44.56 -7.90
C ALA A 97 -16.73 43.49 -6.84
N THR A 98 -17.79 42.79 -6.42
CA THR A 98 -17.66 41.62 -5.57
C THR A 98 -16.99 40.53 -6.41
N SER A 99 -15.67 40.40 -6.27
CA SER A 99 -14.94 39.22 -6.69
C SER A 99 -15.58 38.01 -6.01
N ARG A 100 -16.48 37.30 -6.72
CA ARG A 100 -16.94 35.98 -6.30
C ARG A 100 -15.70 35.11 -6.22
N LYS A 101 -15.29 34.75 -5.00
CA LYS A 101 -14.37 33.62 -4.80
C LYS A 101 -14.95 32.45 -5.60
N PRO A 102 -14.19 31.81 -6.51
CA PRO A 102 -14.69 30.65 -7.22
C PRO A 102 -15.14 29.63 -6.17
N LYS A 103 -16.39 29.18 -6.27
CA LYS A 103 -16.89 28.11 -5.39
C LYS A 103 -16.02 26.89 -5.67
N SER A 104 -15.28 26.44 -4.66
CA SER A 104 -14.58 25.16 -4.73
C SER A 104 -15.59 24.09 -5.18
N PRO A 105 -15.24 23.23 -6.15
CA PRO A 105 -16.14 22.21 -6.63
C PRO A 105 -16.63 21.34 -5.45
N THR A 106 -17.92 21.12 -5.36
CA THR A 106 -18.52 20.33 -4.28
C THR A 106 -18.05 18.88 -4.41
N LEU A 107 -17.24 18.40 -3.46
CA LEU A 107 -16.80 17.01 -3.44
C LEU A 107 -17.97 16.07 -3.14
N ALA A 108 -18.00 14.90 -3.79
CA ALA A 108 -19.05 13.91 -3.59
C ALA A 108 -19.02 13.36 -2.14
N PRO A 109 -20.18 13.19 -1.48
CA PRO A 109 -20.21 12.64 -0.13
C PRO A 109 -19.80 11.17 -0.14
N ALA A 110 -19.08 10.76 0.90
CA ALA A 110 -18.74 9.37 1.12
C ALA A 110 -19.97 8.60 1.61
N THR A 111 -20.30 7.50 0.95
CA THR A 111 -21.37 6.58 1.36
C THR A 111 -20.79 5.18 1.55
N MET A 112 -21.54 4.28 2.20
CA MET A 112 -21.10 2.91 2.39
C MET A 112 -22.23 1.90 2.19
N SER A 113 -21.82 0.69 1.83
CA SER A 113 -22.68 -0.48 1.77
C SER A 113 -22.02 -1.65 2.52
N GLU A 114 -22.82 -2.64 2.91
CA GLU A 114 -22.33 -3.87 3.52
C GLU A 114 -22.88 -5.08 2.78
N PHE A 115 -22.00 -6.02 2.49
CA PHE A 115 -22.35 -7.30 1.89
C PHE A 115 -21.34 -8.36 2.30
N ASP A 116 -21.80 -9.56 2.64
CA ASP A 116 -20.97 -10.72 3.01
C ASP A 116 -19.89 -10.42 4.08
N GLY A 117 -20.25 -9.63 5.09
CA GLY A 117 -19.35 -9.23 6.18
C GLY A 117 -18.24 -8.26 5.75
N VAL A 118 -18.32 -7.69 4.55
CA VAL A 118 -17.44 -6.66 4.02
C VAL A 118 -18.18 -5.34 3.94
N ARG A 119 -17.53 -4.28 4.41
CA ARG A 119 -17.99 -2.90 4.29
C ARG A 119 -17.26 -2.23 3.13
N TYR A 120 -18.02 -1.61 2.23
CA TYR A 120 -17.52 -0.95 1.03
C TYR A 120 -17.71 0.56 1.14
N LEU A 121 -16.70 1.30 0.69
CA LEU A 121 -16.73 2.77 0.58
C LEU A 121 -17.08 3.16 -0.86
N HIS A 122 -17.94 4.16 -1.01
CA HIS A 122 -18.40 4.71 -2.29
C HIS A 122 -18.33 6.24 -2.29
N LEU A 123 -18.16 6.86 -3.46
CA LEU A 123 -18.09 8.31 -3.64
C LEU A 123 -19.07 8.76 -4.73
N GLY A 124 -20.29 9.14 -4.35
CA GLY A 124 -21.33 9.62 -5.29
C GLY A 124 -21.82 8.61 -6.35
N THR A 125 -21.13 7.48 -6.53
CA THR A 125 -21.35 6.46 -7.56
C THR A 125 -21.39 5.07 -6.90
N PRO A 126 -21.91 4.02 -7.58
CA PRO A 126 -21.87 2.66 -7.06
C PRO A 126 -20.47 2.04 -7.05
N TRP A 127 -19.45 2.74 -7.57
CA TRP A 127 -18.08 2.24 -7.66
C TRP A 127 -17.48 2.04 -6.26
N VAL A 128 -16.79 0.92 -6.08
CA VAL A 128 -16.10 0.59 -4.83
C VAL A 128 -14.76 1.32 -4.81
N GLN A 129 -14.67 2.31 -3.92
CA GLN A 129 -13.45 3.10 -3.68
C GLN A 129 -12.55 2.45 -2.62
N GLY A 130 -13.10 1.52 -1.84
CA GLY A 130 -12.34 0.74 -0.88
C GLY A 130 -13.20 -0.26 -0.13
N ALA A 131 -12.58 -1.20 0.55
CA ALA A 131 -13.30 -2.22 1.31
C ALA A 131 -12.58 -2.59 2.62
N MET A 132 -13.35 -3.06 3.59
CA MET A 132 -12.84 -3.59 4.85
C MET A 132 -13.73 -4.73 5.34
N ARG A 133 -13.12 -5.88 5.61
CA ARG A 133 -13.79 -6.98 6.30
C ARG A 133 -14.08 -6.60 7.74
N ILE A 134 -15.34 -6.62 8.14
CA ILE A 134 -15.78 -6.18 9.46
C ILE A 134 -15.15 -7.02 10.57
N ALA A 135 -15.10 -8.34 10.38
CA ALA A 135 -14.49 -9.27 11.34
C ALA A 135 -12.95 -9.22 11.36
N LYS A 136 -12.30 -8.69 10.32
CA LYS A 136 -10.83 -8.66 10.18
C LYS A 136 -10.37 -7.30 9.60
N PRO A 137 -10.59 -6.17 10.30
CA PRO A 137 -10.42 -4.83 9.74
C PRO A 137 -8.98 -4.46 9.39
N GLN A 138 -8.01 -5.22 9.90
CA GLN A 138 -6.59 -5.07 9.64
C GLN A 138 -6.10 -5.88 8.43
N LYS A 139 -6.94 -6.77 7.87
CA LYS A 139 -6.62 -7.47 6.63
C LYS A 139 -6.95 -6.55 5.46
N ILE A 140 -6.02 -6.44 4.52
CA ILE A 140 -6.25 -5.70 3.27
C ILE A 140 -7.15 -6.56 2.38
N GLU A 141 -8.39 -6.11 2.17
CA GLU A 141 -9.42 -6.90 1.49
C GLU A 141 -9.24 -6.91 -0.03
N LEU A 142 -8.96 -5.76 -0.63
CA LEU A 142 -8.89 -5.61 -2.09
C LEU A 142 -7.53 -6.01 -2.65
N GLU A 143 -7.53 -6.77 -3.76
CA GLU A 143 -6.30 -7.28 -4.37
C GLU A 143 -5.38 -6.16 -4.86
N TYR A 144 -5.91 -5.10 -5.50
CA TYR A 144 -5.07 -4.00 -5.95
C TYR A 144 -4.40 -3.27 -4.78
N VAL A 145 -5.10 -3.13 -3.64
CA VAL A 145 -4.53 -2.52 -2.43
C VAL A 145 -3.45 -3.41 -1.82
N GLN A 146 -3.60 -4.73 -1.89
CA GLN A 146 -2.51 -5.64 -1.51
C GLN A 146 -1.30 -5.45 -2.45
N ARG A 147 -1.53 -5.34 -3.77
CA ARG A 147 -0.46 -5.09 -4.75
C ARG A 147 0.21 -3.72 -4.55
N MET A 148 -0.52 -2.72 -4.07
CA MET A 148 0.05 -1.43 -3.67
C MET A 148 1.12 -1.58 -2.58
N MET A 149 1.02 -2.60 -1.72
CA MET A 149 2.04 -2.91 -0.70
C MET A 149 3.31 -3.57 -1.27
N ALA A 150 3.41 -3.81 -2.58
CA ALA A 150 4.58 -4.44 -3.19
C ALA A 150 5.88 -3.60 -3.05
N TRP A 151 5.78 -2.31 -2.70
CA TRP A 151 6.92 -1.48 -2.29
C TRP A 151 7.75 -2.14 -1.16
N MET A 152 7.10 -2.96 -0.33
CA MET A 152 7.75 -3.69 0.76
C MET A 152 8.85 -4.63 0.25
N LEU A 153 8.79 -5.10 -1.00
CA LEU A 153 9.87 -5.92 -1.59
C LEU A 153 11.17 -5.13 -1.79
N LEU A 154 11.06 -3.82 -2.03
CA LEU A 154 12.20 -2.95 -2.36
C LEU A 154 12.70 -2.16 -1.14
N SER A 155 11.91 -2.04 -0.08
CA SER A 155 12.24 -1.20 1.08
C SER A 155 13.38 -1.76 1.93
N ASP A 156 14.54 -1.11 1.87
CA ASP A 156 15.66 -1.43 2.76
C ASP A 156 15.35 -1.11 4.22
N ARG A 157 14.49 -0.12 4.49
CA ARG A 157 14.04 0.23 5.84
C ARG A 157 13.14 -0.84 6.47
N LEU A 158 12.53 -1.73 5.67
CA LEU A 158 11.77 -2.86 6.18
C LEU A 158 12.65 -4.10 6.46
N HIS A 159 13.71 -4.30 5.68
CA HIS A 159 14.50 -5.55 5.68
C HIS A 159 15.93 -5.40 6.22
N GLY A 160 16.45 -4.17 6.28
CA GLY A 160 17.82 -3.90 6.65
C GLY A 160 18.05 -3.93 8.16
N ALA A 161 19.29 -4.21 8.54
CA ALA A 161 19.77 -4.12 9.93
C ALA A 161 19.65 -2.69 10.52
N ALA A 162 19.33 -1.67 9.73
CA ALA A 162 19.08 -0.31 10.19
C ALA A 162 17.92 -0.22 11.18
N VAL A 163 16.93 -1.13 11.10
CA VAL A 163 15.85 -1.22 12.11
C VAL A 163 16.38 -1.69 13.47
N GLU A 164 17.48 -2.45 13.48
CA GLU A 164 18.11 -2.98 14.70
C GLU A 164 19.25 -2.09 15.21
N LYS A 165 19.87 -1.28 14.33
CA LYS A 165 21.08 -0.49 14.63
C LYS A 165 20.84 0.90 15.22
N ASP A 166 19.60 1.40 15.19
CA ASP A 166 19.25 2.71 15.76
C ASP A 166 17.92 2.62 16.54
N PRO A 167 17.93 2.05 17.75
CA PRO A 167 16.74 1.93 18.59
C PRO A 167 16.19 3.28 19.05
N ASP A 168 17.00 4.33 19.00
CA ASP A 168 16.64 5.72 19.32
C ASP A 168 16.28 6.54 18.06
N GLY A 169 16.39 5.93 16.87
CA GLY A 169 16.09 6.56 15.60
C GLY A 169 14.60 6.72 15.34
N GLU A 170 14.24 7.75 14.58
CA GLU A 170 12.85 7.97 14.18
C GLU A 170 12.30 6.77 13.39
N PRO A 171 11.09 6.28 13.71
CA PRO A 171 10.49 5.17 12.99
C PRO A 171 10.31 5.55 11.52
N PRO A 172 10.45 4.58 10.58
CA PRO A 172 10.25 4.87 9.17
C PRO A 172 8.86 5.47 8.92
N HIS A 173 8.76 6.29 7.88
CA HIS A 173 7.58 7.07 7.55
C HIS A 173 6.91 6.58 6.28
N ALA A 174 5.64 6.16 6.41
CA ALA A 174 4.74 5.90 5.30
C ALA A 174 3.85 7.13 5.05
N VAL A 175 3.80 7.59 3.80
CA VAL A 175 2.86 8.61 3.34
C VAL A 175 1.88 7.99 2.35
N GLN A 176 0.59 8.28 2.51
CA GLN A 176 -0.46 7.89 1.58
C GLN A 176 -1.16 9.15 1.03
N LEU A 177 -1.15 9.31 -0.29
CA LEU A 177 -1.91 10.34 -0.99
C LEU A 177 -3.22 9.72 -1.50
N GLY A 178 -4.34 10.17 -0.94
CA GLY A 178 -5.68 9.58 -1.09
C GLY A 178 -5.93 8.51 -0.03
N LEU A 179 -6.91 8.72 0.87
CA LEU A 179 -7.11 7.84 2.02
C LEU A 179 -7.82 6.53 1.66
N GLY A 180 -8.76 6.59 0.71
CA GLY A 180 -9.64 5.47 0.37
C GLY A 180 -10.37 4.93 1.60
N ALA A 181 -10.52 3.61 1.70
CA ALA A 181 -11.06 2.96 2.92
C ALA A 181 -10.01 2.82 4.04
N ALA A 182 -8.94 3.62 4.04
CA ALA A 182 -7.86 3.67 5.03
C ALA A 182 -7.08 2.36 5.24
N ALA A 183 -7.14 1.40 4.30
CA ALA A 183 -6.53 0.08 4.49
C ALA A 183 -4.99 0.13 4.57
N ILE A 184 -4.33 0.86 3.66
CA ILE A 184 -2.87 1.07 3.67
C ILE A 184 -2.47 1.84 4.93
N THR A 185 -3.12 2.97 5.20
CA THR A 185 -2.90 3.79 6.41
C THR A 185 -2.98 2.95 7.70
N ARG A 186 -4.06 2.18 7.89
CA ARG A 186 -4.20 1.31 9.07
C ARG A 186 -3.10 0.26 9.14
N PHE A 187 -2.76 -0.36 8.01
CA PHE A 187 -1.73 -1.38 7.95
C PHE A 187 -0.36 -0.80 8.35
N CYS A 188 0.08 0.31 7.76
CA CYS A 188 1.35 0.95 8.12
C CYS A 188 1.39 1.36 9.60
N HIS A 189 0.32 2.00 10.09
CA HIS A 189 0.28 2.47 11.47
C HIS A 189 0.20 1.34 12.51
N LYS A 190 -0.65 0.32 12.30
CA LYS A 190 -0.90 -0.75 13.29
C LYS A 190 -0.01 -1.98 13.11
N LYS A 191 0.25 -2.42 11.87
CA LYS A 191 1.00 -3.65 11.57
C LYS A 191 2.49 -3.39 11.42
N LEU A 192 2.89 -2.34 10.68
CA LEU A 192 4.31 -1.97 10.54
C LEU A 192 4.82 -1.17 11.73
N ARG A 193 3.93 -0.51 12.48
CA ARG A 193 4.27 0.40 13.57
C ARG A 193 5.09 1.62 13.11
N TRP A 194 4.97 1.99 11.84
CA TRP A 194 5.63 3.14 11.24
C TRP A 194 4.94 4.45 11.59
N ARG A 195 5.67 5.58 11.50
CA ARG A 195 5.03 6.89 11.37
C ARG A 195 4.21 6.85 10.08
N THR A 196 2.99 7.38 10.10
CA THR A 196 2.05 7.27 8.99
C THR A 196 1.31 8.58 8.81
N THR A 197 1.40 9.16 7.61
CA THR A 197 0.60 10.31 7.20
C THR A 197 -0.32 9.90 6.06
N ALA A 198 -1.60 10.25 6.17
CA ALA A 198 -2.54 10.14 5.05
C ALA A 198 -3.05 11.53 4.68
N VAL A 199 -3.05 11.85 3.39
CA VAL A 199 -3.53 13.13 2.84
C VAL A 199 -4.79 12.86 2.04
N GLU A 200 -5.89 13.51 2.41
CA GLU A 200 -7.20 13.29 1.80
C GLU A 200 -7.91 14.63 1.61
N ILE A 201 -8.41 14.89 0.40
CA ILE A 201 -9.06 16.16 0.08
C ILE A 201 -10.51 16.20 0.58
N ASN A 202 -11.16 15.04 0.74
CA ASN A 202 -12.58 14.94 1.06
C ASN A 202 -12.82 14.69 2.57
N PRO A 203 -13.27 15.69 3.34
CA PRO A 203 -13.55 15.52 4.77
C PRO A 203 -14.60 14.44 5.07
N SER A 204 -15.52 14.18 4.13
CA SER A 204 -16.51 13.11 4.29
C SER A 204 -15.87 11.72 4.29
N VAL A 205 -14.81 11.51 3.50
CA VAL A 205 -14.05 10.25 3.48
C VAL A 205 -13.34 10.04 4.81
N ILE A 206 -12.69 11.08 5.32
CA ILE A 206 -12.01 11.07 6.62
C ILE A 206 -13.02 10.69 7.71
N GLY A 207 -14.15 11.39 7.79
CA GLY A 207 -15.20 11.14 8.78
C GLY A 207 -15.72 9.70 8.74
N VAL A 208 -16.08 9.21 7.54
CA VAL A 208 -16.53 7.82 7.36
C VAL A 208 -15.45 6.82 7.77
N CYS A 209 -14.18 7.08 7.45
CA CYS A 209 -13.09 6.19 7.83
C CYS A 209 -12.91 6.09 9.34
N ARG A 210 -13.01 7.21 10.06
CA ARG A 210 -12.93 7.24 11.53
C ARG A 210 -14.08 6.49 12.18
N MET A 211 -15.31 6.72 11.71
CA MET A 211 -16.50 6.13 12.30
C MET A 211 -16.65 4.64 11.96
N TRP A 212 -16.39 4.25 10.72
CA TRP A 212 -16.83 2.96 10.18
C TRP A 212 -15.71 2.10 9.62
N PHE A 213 -14.55 2.66 9.25
CA PHE A 213 -13.42 1.87 8.74
C PHE A 213 -12.29 1.73 9.76
N LYS A 214 -12.58 1.87 11.05
CA LYS A 214 -11.65 1.62 12.16
C LYS A 214 -10.33 2.40 12.04
N LEU A 215 -10.37 3.58 11.44
CA LEU A 215 -9.23 4.50 11.40
C LEU A 215 -9.18 5.27 12.75
N PRO A 216 -8.09 5.19 13.53
CA PRO A 216 -8.17 5.40 14.98
C PRO A 216 -7.65 6.75 15.48
N ALA A 217 -8.36 7.88 15.46
CA ALA A 217 -7.82 9.21 15.88
C ALA A 217 -6.38 9.55 15.39
N ASP A 218 -5.90 10.77 15.61
CA ASP A 218 -4.47 11.05 15.39
C ASP A 218 -3.69 10.83 16.68
N ASP A 219 -2.45 10.38 16.55
CA ASP A 219 -1.52 10.13 17.65
C ASP A 219 -0.09 10.48 17.21
N ALA A 220 0.90 10.24 18.07
CA ALA A 220 2.30 10.58 17.78
C ALA A 220 2.85 9.92 16.50
N ARG A 221 2.24 8.84 15.99
CA ARG A 221 2.65 8.15 14.76
C ARG A 221 1.60 8.22 13.64
N LEU A 222 0.40 8.73 13.87
CA LEU A 222 -0.65 8.82 12.84
C LEU A 222 -1.14 10.26 12.70
N ALA A 223 -1.03 10.79 11.48
CA ALA A 223 -1.63 12.05 11.08
C ALA A 223 -2.53 11.84 9.85
N VAL A 224 -3.75 12.36 9.88
CA VAL A 224 -4.64 12.40 8.70
C VAL A 224 -4.95 13.84 8.39
N ILE A 225 -4.43 14.32 7.26
CA ILE A 225 -4.43 15.71 6.88
C ILE A 225 -5.49 15.94 5.80
N GLU A 226 -6.41 16.86 6.05
CA GLU A 226 -7.34 17.34 5.03
C GLU A 226 -6.62 18.35 4.13
N ALA A 227 -6.12 17.90 2.98
CA ALA A 227 -5.37 18.74 2.05
C ALA A 227 -5.36 18.17 0.62
N ASP A 228 -4.98 19.02 -0.34
CA ASP A 228 -4.66 18.59 -1.70
C ASP A 228 -3.34 17.82 -1.73
N ALA A 229 -3.34 16.66 -2.38
CA ALA A 229 -2.17 15.78 -2.45
C ALA A 229 -1.02 16.37 -3.27
N GLY A 230 -1.33 17.15 -4.31
CA GLY A 230 -0.34 17.82 -5.15
C GLY A 230 0.37 18.93 -4.40
N ALA A 231 -0.39 19.75 -3.68
CA ALA A 231 0.16 20.77 -2.78
C ALA A 231 1.04 20.15 -1.69
N TYR A 232 0.58 19.06 -1.05
CA TYR A 232 1.37 18.35 -0.05
C TYR A 232 2.70 17.81 -0.62
N ALA A 233 2.65 17.20 -1.80
CA ALA A 233 3.83 16.64 -2.46
C ALA A 233 4.80 17.70 -3.01
N ALA A 234 4.32 18.90 -3.32
CA ALA A 234 5.13 20.02 -3.81
C ALA A 234 5.78 20.84 -2.68
N ASP A 235 5.33 20.69 -1.44
CA ASP A 235 5.87 21.43 -0.30
C ASP A 235 7.28 20.95 0.06
N ALA A 236 8.25 21.88 -0.03
CA ALA A 236 9.64 21.63 0.29
C ALA A 236 9.86 21.21 1.75
N ALA A 237 8.94 21.56 2.67
CA ALA A 237 8.99 21.11 4.05
C ALA A 237 8.90 19.58 4.17
N HIS A 238 8.25 18.90 3.22
CA HIS A 238 8.08 17.44 3.21
C HIS A 238 9.18 16.70 2.44
N ALA A 239 10.12 17.40 1.80
CA ALA A 239 11.14 16.76 0.98
C ALA A 239 12.00 15.76 1.78
N GLY A 240 12.24 14.58 1.19
CA GLY A 240 13.10 13.55 1.77
C GLY A 240 12.52 12.83 2.99
N GLN A 241 11.23 12.96 3.29
CA GLN A 241 10.65 12.39 4.52
C GLN A 241 10.06 10.98 4.35
N ALA A 242 9.61 10.59 3.16
CA ALA A 242 8.84 9.36 2.99
C ALA A 242 9.73 8.16 2.63
N ASP A 243 9.78 7.15 3.51
CA ASP A 243 10.40 5.84 3.22
C ASP A 243 9.49 4.98 2.32
N ALA A 244 8.18 5.17 2.44
CA ALA A 244 7.18 4.58 1.55
C ALA A 244 6.13 5.63 1.16
N LEU A 245 5.84 5.76 -0.13
CA LEU A 245 4.81 6.66 -0.65
C LEU A 245 3.76 5.84 -1.42
N CYS A 246 2.51 5.86 -1.00
CA CYS A 246 1.40 5.22 -1.71
C CYS A 246 0.51 6.30 -2.35
N VAL A 247 0.38 6.27 -3.68
CA VAL A 247 -0.46 7.21 -4.43
C VAL A 247 -1.68 6.48 -4.99
N ASP A 248 -2.85 6.81 -4.46
CA ASP A 248 -4.13 6.17 -4.81
C ASP A 248 -5.20 7.27 -4.98
N LEU A 249 -4.98 8.13 -5.98
CA LEU A 249 -5.77 9.33 -6.24
C LEU A 249 -6.67 9.11 -7.45
N TYR A 250 -7.99 9.05 -7.25
CA TYR A 250 -8.97 8.97 -8.34
C TYR A 250 -10.13 9.93 -8.11
N ASP A 251 -10.75 10.36 -9.20
CA ASP A 251 -12.02 11.06 -9.11
C ASP A 251 -13.15 10.11 -8.68
N HIS A 252 -14.31 10.70 -8.39
CA HIS A 252 -15.51 9.98 -7.95
C HIS A 252 -16.06 9.01 -9.02
N ASP A 253 -15.68 9.20 -10.28
CA ASP A 253 -16.03 8.34 -11.41
C ASP A 253 -14.99 7.24 -11.66
N ALA A 254 -13.87 7.25 -10.93
CA ALA A 254 -12.67 6.46 -11.19
C ALA A 254 -12.23 6.52 -12.67
N ALA A 255 -12.43 7.67 -13.32
CA ALA A 255 -12.22 7.84 -14.75
C ALA A 255 -10.73 7.98 -15.08
N ALA A 256 -9.99 8.74 -14.27
CA ALA A 256 -8.55 8.91 -14.33
C ALA A 256 -7.96 9.34 -12.98
N PRO A 257 -6.62 9.25 -12.78
CA PRO A 257 -5.98 9.90 -11.66
C PRO A 257 -6.24 11.40 -11.69
N VAL A 258 -6.60 11.96 -10.52
CA VAL A 258 -6.84 13.41 -10.37
C VAL A 258 -5.56 14.19 -10.63
N LEU A 259 -4.41 13.57 -10.33
CA LEU A 259 -3.07 14.12 -10.53
C LEU A 259 -2.25 13.09 -11.34
N ASP A 260 -2.04 13.38 -12.62
CA ASP A 260 -1.17 12.62 -13.53
C ASP A 260 -0.47 13.61 -14.45
N ASP A 261 0.57 14.26 -13.92
CA ASP A 261 1.48 15.10 -14.66
C ASP A 261 2.91 14.96 -14.11
N GLU A 262 3.89 15.44 -14.87
CA GLU A 262 5.30 15.29 -14.51
C GLU A 262 5.69 16.12 -13.28
N ALA A 263 5.06 17.29 -13.06
CA ALA A 263 5.37 18.14 -11.92
C ALA A 263 4.93 17.47 -10.61
N PHE A 264 3.74 16.85 -10.61
CA PHE A 264 3.27 16.02 -9.50
C PHE A 264 4.25 14.88 -9.20
N TYR A 265 4.68 14.13 -10.22
CA TYR A 265 5.64 13.04 -9.99
C TYR A 265 7.01 13.55 -9.53
N ARG A 266 7.46 14.74 -9.96
CA ARG A 266 8.67 15.39 -9.41
C ARG A 266 8.52 15.71 -7.93
N GLY A 267 7.35 16.22 -7.51
CA GLY A 267 7.01 16.40 -6.10
C GLY A 267 7.04 15.07 -5.33
N CYS A 268 6.41 14.03 -5.86
CA CYS A 268 6.45 12.68 -5.27
C CYS A 268 7.89 12.14 -5.13
N ARG A 269 8.76 12.34 -6.12
CA ARG A 269 10.17 11.95 -6.04
C ARG A 269 10.95 12.77 -5.00
N ALA A 270 10.66 14.07 -4.88
CA ALA A 270 11.28 14.94 -3.88
C ALA A 270 10.83 14.58 -2.45
N LEU A 271 9.57 14.19 -2.28
CA LEU A 271 8.99 13.71 -1.01
C LEU A 271 9.67 12.43 -0.50
N LEU A 272 10.14 11.56 -1.40
CA LEU A 272 10.82 10.32 -1.01
C LEU A 272 12.18 10.57 -0.35
N ALA A 273 12.38 9.92 0.78
CA ALA A 273 13.69 9.73 1.40
C ALA A 273 14.64 8.99 0.44
N GLU A 274 15.94 9.06 0.72
CA GLU A 274 16.92 8.22 0.00
C GLU A 274 16.63 6.73 0.30
N GLY A 275 16.51 5.91 -0.74
CA GLY A 275 16.05 4.51 -0.61
C GLY A 275 14.52 4.36 -0.51
N GLY A 276 13.76 5.45 -0.56
CA GLY A 276 12.31 5.46 -0.49
C GLY A 276 11.65 4.91 -1.75
N VAL A 277 10.49 4.28 -1.58
CA VAL A 277 9.75 3.62 -2.67
C VAL A 277 8.35 4.20 -2.78
N MET A 278 8.00 4.68 -3.97
CA MET A 278 6.64 5.01 -4.36
C MET A 278 5.94 3.78 -4.97
N SER A 279 4.68 3.60 -4.59
CA SER A 279 3.72 2.71 -5.20
C SER A 279 2.54 3.54 -5.68
N VAL A 280 2.18 3.44 -6.96
CA VAL A 280 1.07 4.18 -7.55
C VAL A 280 0.11 3.22 -8.26
N ASN A 281 -1.17 3.39 -7.99
CA ASN A 281 -2.23 2.70 -8.69
C ASN A 281 -2.54 3.50 -9.97
N LEU A 282 -2.51 2.83 -11.12
CA LEU A 282 -2.98 3.37 -12.40
C LEU A 282 -4.21 2.58 -12.84
N PHE A 283 -5.35 3.25 -12.86
CA PHE A 283 -6.65 2.69 -13.20
C PHE A 283 -7.55 3.74 -13.84
N GLY A 284 -8.34 3.35 -14.84
CA GLY A 284 -9.35 4.22 -15.44
C GLY A 284 -9.49 4.01 -16.94
N ARG A 285 -10.67 4.36 -17.49
CA ARG A 285 -11.02 4.14 -18.91
C ARG A 285 -10.23 5.05 -19.86
N ASP A 286 -9.89 6.26 -19.40
CA ASP A 286 -9.18 7.29 -20.17
C ASP A 286 -7.70 7.42 -19.76
N VAL A 287 -7.25 6.52 -18.89
CA VAL A 287 -5.85 6.43 -18.47
C VAL A 287 -5.09 5.70 -19.56
N SER A 288 -4.32 6.47 -20.32
CA SER A 288 -3.22 5.88 -21.08
C SER A 288 -2.16 5.48 -20.07
N PHE A 289 -2.17 4.20 -19.66
CA PHE A 289 -1.10 3.60 -18.84
C PHE A 289 0.27 4.01 -19.39
N ASP A 290 0.44 3.98 -20.71
CA ASP A 290 1.67 4.37 -21.38
C ASP A 290 2.07 5.83 -21.12
N ARG A 291 1.11 6.75 -21.10
CA ARG A 291 1.36 8.17 -20.81
C ARG A 291 1.81 8.37 -19.36
N SER A 292 1.10 7.80 -18.38
CA SER A 292 1.45 7.93 -16.97
C SER A 292 2.80 7.23 -16.68
N ALA A 293 3.02 6.04 -17.25
CA ALA A 293 4.29 5.32 -17.13
C ALA A 293 5.47 6.13 -17.71
N ARG A 294 5.30 6.81 -18.85
CA ARG A 294 6.32 7.71 -19.41
C ARG A 294 6.64 8.88 -18.49
N ARG A 295 5.62 9.52 -17.91
CA ARG A 295 5.82 10.65 -16.99
C ARG A 295 6.60 10.22 -15.75
N ILE A 296 6.25 9.06 -15.18
CA ILE A 296 6.97 8.50 -14.05
C ILE A 296 8.41 8.15 -14.46
N ALA A 297 8.61 7.54 -15.63
CA ALA A 297 9.94 7.21 -16.17
C ALA A 297 10.82 8.44 -16.43
N ALA A 298 10.24 9.54 -16.90
CA ALA A 298 10.96 10.80 -17.09
C ALA A 298 11.48 11.40 -15.76
N VAL A 299 10.79 11.11 -14.65
CA VAL A 299 11.15 11.64 -13.32
C VAL A 299 12.07 10.69 -12.54
N PHE A 300 11.77 9.39 -12.56
CA PHE A 300 12.47 8.39 -11.75
C PHE A 300 13.62 7.70 -12.49
N GLY A 301 13.59 7.67 -13.82
CA GLY A 301 14.45 6.83 -14.64
C GLY A 301 13.80 5.48 -14.97
N ALA A 302 13.95 5.01 -16.21
CA ALA A 302 13.33 3.77 -16.68
C ALA A 302 13.87 2.50 -15.98
N ASP A 303 15.09 2.56 -15.44
CA ASP A 303 15.74 1.50 -14.64
C ASP A 303 15.25 1.46 -13.19
N ARG A 304 14.54 2.51 -12.74
CA ARG A 304 14.02 2.66 -11.36
C ARG A 304 12.52 2.46 -11.27
N ILE A 305 11.94 1.73 -12.22
CA ILE A 305 10.51 1.46 -12.27
C ILE A 305 10.23 -0.02 -12.53
N LEU A 306 9.24 -0.55 -11.81
CA LEU A 306 8.65 -1.85 -12.08
C LEU A 306 7.14 -1.72 -12.13
N MET A 307 6.51 -2.61 -12.89
CA MET A 307 5.06 -2.76 -12.87
C MET A 307 4.68 -4.14 -12.35
N LEU A 308 3.54 -4.21 -11.67
CA LEU A 308 2.83 -5.47 -11.49
C LEU A 308 1.85 -5.64 -12.65
N LYS A 309 1.73 -6.87 -13.15
CA LYS A 309 0.67 -7.23 -14.10
C LYS A 309 -0.70 -6.69 -13.64
N PRO A 310 -1.59 -6.25 -14.56
CA PRO A 310 -2.90 -5.73 -14.17
C PRO A 310 -3.73 -6.71 -13.34
N THR A 311 -4.62 -6.20 -12.48
CA THR A 311 -5.65 -7.03 -11.84
C THR A 311 -6.74 -7.42 -12.85
N ARG A 312 -7.66 -8.30 -12.46
CA ARG A 312 -8.82 -8.64 -13.31
C ARG A 312 -9.69 -7.42 -13.58
N GLU A 313 -9.76 -6.52 -12.61
CA GLU A 313 -10.51 -5.27 -12.66
C GLU A 313 -9.81 -4.24 -13.57
N GLY A 314 -8.49 -4.35 -13.76
CA GLY A 314 -7.69 -3.49 -14.63
C GLY A 314 -6.70 -2.59 -13.89
N ASN A 315 -6.61 -2.67 -12.56
CA ASN A 315 -5.65 -1.89 -11.78
C ASN A 315 -4.22 -2.30 -12.11
N THR A 316 -3.39 -1.34 -12.49
CA THR A 316 -1.98 -1.57 -12.76
C THR A 316 -1.16 -0.82 -11.73
N ILE A 317 -0.38 -1.55 -10.93
CA ILE A 317 0.45 -0.95 -9.89
C ILE A 317 1.85 -0.73 -10.44
N LEU A 318 2.34 0.50 -10.35
CA LEU A 318 3.74 0.84 -10.63
C LEU A 318 4.48 1.08 -9.31
N LEU A 319 5.69 0.54 -9.23
CA LEU A 319 6.66 0.86 -8.20
C LEU A 319 7.75 1.73 -8.83
N ALA A 320 8.10 2.82 -8.19
CA ALA A 320 9.24 3.66 -8.56
C ALA A 320 10.02 4.01 -7.30
N TRP A 321 11.34 4.04 -7.35
CA TRP A 321 12.14 4.28 -6.14
C TRP A 321 13.26 5.28 -6.37
N ARG A 322 13.73 5.86 -5.26
CA ARG A 322 14.86 6.77 -5.22
C ARG A 322 16.05 6.05 -4.60
N GLY A 323 17.23 6.22 -5.19
CA GLY A 323 18.49 5.74 -4.60
C GLY A 323 18.93 4.38 -5.11
N SER A 324 19.29 3.49 -4.18
CA SER A 324 20.03 2.24 -4.40
C SER A 324 19.47 1.32 -5.49
N ASP A 325 20.36 0.48 -6.01
CA ASP A 325 20.03 -0.53 -7.02
C ASP A 325 18.99 -1.53 -6.53
N ARG A 326 18.19 -2.01 -7.48
CA ARG A 326 17.18 -3.02 -7.22
C ARG A 326 17.83 -4.25 -6.57
N PRO A 327 17.26 -4.79 -5.49
CA PRO A 327 17.71 -6.05 -4.93
C PRO A 327 17.70 -7.19 -5.95
N GLY A 328 18.71 -8.07 -5.89
CA GLY A 328 18.80 -9.27 -6.72
C GLY A 328 17.63 -10.23 -6.51
N ARG A 329 17.47 -11.19 -7.43
CA ARG A 329 16.32 -12.12 -7.41
C ARG A 329 16.20 -12.92 -6.11
N GLU A 330 17.31 -13.48 -5.64
CA GLU A 330 17.38 -14.27 -4.40
C GLU A 330 16.97 -13.44 -3.18
N GLU A 331 17.45 -12.21 -3.09
CA GLU A 331 17.09 -11.24 -2.05
C GLU A 331 15.59 -10.96 -2.07
N LEU A 332 15.00 -10.70 -3.25
CA LEU A 332 13.57 -10.48 -3.39
C LEU A 332 12.74 -11.71 -2.97
N GLU A 333 13.22 -12.92 -3.23
CA GLU A 333 12.56 -14.17 -2.81
C GLU A 333 12.57 -14.32 -1.29
N ARG A 334 13.70 -13.99 -0.64
CA ARG A 334 13.81 -13.96 0.82
C ARG A 334 12.89 -12.90 1.44
N ARG A 335 12.92 -11.67 0.91
CA ARG A 335 12.05 -10.56 1.35
C ARG A 335 10.58 -10.92 1.19
N ALA A 336 10.20 -11.51 0.06
CA ALA A 336 8.84 -11.97 -0.18
C ALA A 336 8.40 -13.00 0.88
N ALA A 337 9.21 -14.04 1.12
CA ALA A 337 8.92 -15.05 2.14
C ALA A 337 8.74 -14.45 3.54
N ALA A 338 9.58 -13.48 3.93
CA ALA A 338 9.49 -12.79 5.21
C ALA A 338 8.20 -11.95 5.33
N ILE A 339 7.79 -11.27 4.25
CA ILE A 339 6.55 -10.51 4.21
C ILE A 339 5.33 -11.43 4.38
N GLU A 340 5.27 -12.56 3.66
CA GLU A 340 4.15 -13.50 3.79
C GLU A 340 4.06 -14.04 5.23
N ALA A 341 5.20 -14.45 5.79
CA ALA A 341 5.26 -15.03 7.14
C ALA A 341 4.85 -14.03 8.24
N LYS A 342 5.28 -12.76 8.11
CA LYS A 342 5.03 -11.74 9.15
C LYS A 342 3.68 -11.06 9.01
N PHE A 343 3.17 -10.90 7.78
CA PHE A 343 2.05 -10.00 7.51
C PHE A 343 0.85 -10.64 6.81
N ASP A 344 0.89 -11.93 6.44
CA ASP A 344 -0.18 -12.61 5.69
C ASP A 344 -0.52 -11.89 4.36
N LEU A 345 0.48 -11.25 3.75
CA LEU A 345 0.37 -10.62 2.44
C LEU A 345 1.00 -11.52 1.36
N PRO A 346 0.42 -11.66 0.16
CA PRO A 346 0.86 -12.64 -0.84
C PRO A 346 2.09 -12.16 -1.65
N ALA A 347 3.19 -11.84 -0.96
CA ALA A 347 4.37 -11.23 -1.57
C ALA A 347 5.11 -12.11 -2.58
N ARG A 348 5.11 -13.44 -2.42
CA ARG A 348 5.67 -14.35 -3.43
C ARG A 348 4.83 -14.33 -4.72
N LYS A 349 3.52 -14.08 -4.62
CA LYS A 349 2.67 -13.85 -5.80
C LYS A 349 3.09 -12.56 -6.50
N TRP A 350 3.28 -11.47 -5.78
CA TRP A 350 3.71 -10.19 -6.37
C TRP A 350 5.01 -10.32 -7.14
N LEU A 351 6.00 -11.05 -6.59
CA LEU A 351 7.29 -11.27 -7.25
C LEU A 351 7.18 -11.99 -8.61
N LYS A 352 6.14 -12.83 -8.81
CA LYS A 352 5.84 -13.46 -10.10
C LYS A 352 5.09 -12.52 -11.06
N LEU A 353 4.45 -11.48 -10.54
CA LEU A 353 3.71 -10.48 -11.30
C LEU A 353 4.58 -9.26 -11.66
N LEU A 354 5.72 -9.06 -11.00
CA LEU A 354 6.65 -7.97 -11.28
C LEU A 354 7.27 -8.12 -12.66
N GLN A 355 7.27 -7.01 -13.40
CA GLN A 355 7.82 -6.87 -14.74
C GLN A 355 8.54 -5.52 -14.85
N ASN A 356 9.56 -5.45 -15.70
CA ASN A 356 10.10 -4.17 -16.13
C ASN A 356 9.05 -3.47 -17.00
N LEU A 357 9.14 -2.15 -17.13
CA LEU A 357 8.36 -1.44 -18.14
C LEU A 357 8.70 -1.96 -19.54
N PRO A 358 7.73 -2.05 -20.47
CA PRO A 358 8.00 -2.40 -21.85
C PRO A 358 8.99 -1.40 -22.49
N GLU A 359 9.99 -1.89 -23.21
CA GLU A 359 11.03 -1.06 -23.87
C GLU A 359 10.45 -0.04 -24.86
N ARG A 360 9.29 -0.34 -25.44
CA ARG A 360 8.50 0.59 -26.25
C ARG A 360 7.11 0.71 -25.67
N LEU A 361 6.88 1.77 -24.91
CA LEU A 361 5.52 2.26 -24.70
C LEU A 361 5.03 2.77 -26.06
N PRO A 362 3.92 2.27 -26.64
CA PRO A 362 3.45 2.68 -27.96
C PRO A 362 3.15 4.18 -27.99
N THR A 363 3.71 4.91 -28.96
CA THR A 363 3.52 6.35 -29.13
C THR A 363 2.03 6.68 -29.14
N ALA A 364 1.62 7.68 -28.36
CA ALA A 364 0.24 8.16 -28.42
C ALA A 364 -0.02 8.64 -29.86
N ALA A 365 -1.06 8.10 -30.49
CA ALA A 365 -1.52 8.54 -31.80
C ALA A 365 -2.20 9.91 -31.71
#